data_AF-A0A5Q0H3T4-F1
#
_entry.id   AF-A0A5Q0H3T4-F1
#
_cell.length_a   1.000
_cell.length_b   1.000
_cell.length_c   1.000
_cell.angle_alpha   90.00
_cell.angle_beta   90.00
_cell.angle_gamma   90.00
#
_symmetry.space_group_name_H-M   'P 1'
#
loop_
_entity.id
_entity.type
_entity.pdbx_description
1 polymer ?
#
loop_
_entity_poly.entity_id
_entity_poly.type
_entity_poly.pdbx_seq_one_letter_code
_entity_poly.pdbx_strand_id
1 'polypeptide(L)'
;MRYGEADGSGRYGIVDTDADGNLICHECGQAYAFLGRHIRAHGIDPDIYRERHGLGRGTALASQSIRSEMREVGKAKVDAPWWPKFKAAGDAAMPERQHAARAAHAQGMRPQVRRMRQEGAREWFGPANLARRNPTVYTCTVCGAQWCRLGKGRPPTLCSDACRVRKLGWDPRATRTTLTRPAQVDWTVSIPEIRAQWVEPEEIAEKMGLSRSTVYRVLRQERAG
;
A
#
# COMPACT_ATOMS: atom_id res chain seq x y z
N MET A 1 26.09 6.99 7.26
CA MET A 1 25.18 7.02 8.42
C MET A 1 24.39 5.74 8.48
N ARG A 2 24.22 5.20 9.69
CA ARG A 2 23.29 4.10 9.99
C ARG A 2 22.00 4.68 10.55
N TYR A 3 20.91 3.93 10.40
CA TYR A 3 19.61 4.29 10.94
C TYR A 3 19.69 4.53 12.46
N GLY A 4 19.14 5.66 12.92
CA GLY A 4 19.12 6.04 14.34
C GLY A 4 20.37 6.74 14.86
N GLU A 5 21.44 6.87 14.07
CA GLU A 5 22.60 7.70 14.42
C GLU A 5 22.21 9.19 14.46
N ALA A 6 22.94 10.00 15.23
CA ALA A 6 22.75 11.45 15.26
C ALA A 6 22.94 12.07 13.86
N ASP A 7 22.01 12.92 13.46
CA ASP A 7 21.98 13.59 12.16
C ASP A 7 21.46 15.02 12.32
N GLY A 8 22.39 15.97 12.33
CA GLY A 8 22.09 17.37 12.65
C GLY A 8 21.51 17.49 14.06
N SER A 9 20.31 18.07 14.16
CA SER A 9 19.54 18.17 15.40
C SER A 9 18.61 16.98 15.67
N GLY A 10 18.65 15.94 14.82
CA GLY A 10 17.76 14.77 14.90
C GLY A 10 18.52 13.45 14.76
N ARG A 11 17.82 12.42 14.27
CA ARG A 11 18.35 11.06 14.08
C ARG A 11 18.12 10.59 12.65
N TYR A 12 19.17 10.06 12.03
CA TYR A 12 19.11 9.60 10.64
C TYR A 12 18.01 8.56 10.43
N GLY A 13 17.11 8.81 9.49
CA GLY A 13 15.98 7.95 9.16
C GLY A 13 14.75 8.10 10.08
N ILE A 14 14.79 8.98 11.08
CA ILE A 14 13.72 9.17 12.06
C ILE A 14 13.35 10.66 12.13
N VAL A 15 12.07 11.00 12.01
CA VAL A 15 11.60 12.35 12.34
C VAL A 15 11.13 12.36 13.77
N ASP A 16 11.90 13.00 14.64
CA ASP A 16 11.57 13.18 16.04
C ASP A 16 10.40 14.16 16.23
N THR A 17 9.68 14.01 17.34
CA THR A 17 8.56 14.87 17.71
C THR A 17 8.74 15.47 19.10
N ASP A 18 8.25 16.68 19.30
CA ASP A 18 8.13 17.28 20.63
C ASP A 18 6.94 16.68 21.42
N ALA A 19 6.73 17.19 22.64
CA ALA A 19 5.63 16.77 23.51
C ALA A 19 4.23 17.06 22.91
N ASP A 20 4.12 18.08 22.07
CA ASP A 20 2.89 18.51 21.40
C ASP A 20 2.65 17.76 20.07
N GLY A 21 3.58 16.88 19.68
CA GLY A 21 3.52 16.10 18.44
C GLY A 21 3.94 16.86 17.19
N ASN A 22 4.58 18.02 17.33
CA ASN A 22 5.22 18.75 16.24
C ASN A 22 6.52 18.06 15.84
N LEU A 23 6.88 18.15 14.56
CA LEU A 23 8.06 17.48 14.01
C LEU A 23 9.29 18.35 14.18
N ILE A 24 10.37 17.76 14.68
CA ILE A 24 11.66 18.43 14.88
C ILE A 24 12.46 18.46 13.56
N CYS A 25 12.89 19.65 13.16
CA CYS A 25 13.73 19.84 11.97
C CYS A 25 15.17 19.38 12.24
N HIS A 26 15.76 18.62 11.31
CA HIS A 26 17.14 18.14 11.44
C HIS A 26 18.18 19.25 11.20
N GLU A 27 17.82 20.31 10.48
CA GLU A 27 18.73 21.41 10.12
C GLU A 27 18.81 22.47 11.23
N CYS A 28 17.71 22.74 11.94
CA CYS A 28 17.64 23.82 12.94
C CYS A 28 17.17 23.40 14.34
N GLY A 29 16.71 22.16 14.52
CA GLY A 29 16.26 21.62 15.81
C GLY A 29 14.95 22.20 16.34
N GLN A 30 14.29 23.11 15.61
CA GLN A 30 13.01 23.67 15.99
C GLN A 30 11.86 22.73 15.61
N ALA A 31 10.79 22.75 16.41
CA ALA A 31 9.62 21.92 16.22
C ALA A 31 8.53 22.65 15.40
N TYR A 32 7.94 21.95 14.42
CA TYR A 32 6.92 22.50 13.54
C TYR A 32 5.78 21.52 13.27
N ALA A 33 4.55 22.02 13.29
CA ALA A 33 3.38 21.25 12.88
C ALA A 33 3.44 20.88 11.38
N PHE A 34 4.01 21.74 10.53
CA PHE A 34 4.18 21.46 9.11
C PHE A 34 5.62 21.67 8.64
N LEU A 35 6.46 20.66 8.91
CA LEU A 35 7.88 20.66 8.57
C LEU A 35 8.14 20.84 7.06
N GLY A 36 7.30 20.27 6.20
CA GLY A 36 7.44 20.41 4.74
C GLY A 36 7.37 21.85 4.21
N ARG A 37 6.64 22.74 4.91
CA ARG A 37 6.64 24.19 4.60
C ARG A 37 7.91 24.85 5.14
N HIS A 38 8.31 24.50 6.35
CA HIS A 38 9.48 25.07 7.01
C HIS A 38 10.79 24.76 6.27
N ILE A 39 10.99 23.53 5.79
CA ILE A 39 12.20 23.12 5.05
C ILE A 39 12.48 24.03 3.85
N ARG A 40 11.44 24.57 3.20
CA ARG A 40 11.62 25.52 2.09
C ARG A 40 12.26 26.84 2.51
N ALA A 41 12.13 27.25 3.78
CA ALA A 41 12.84 28.40 4.33
C ALA A 41 14.35 28.15 4.42
N HIS A 42 14.78 26.90 4.48
CA HIS A 42 16.19 26.50 4.32
C HIS A 42 16.62 26.40 2.85
N GLY A 43 15.74 26.69 1.89
CA GLY A 43 16.02 26.55 0.46
C GLY A 43 16.14 25.10 -0.01
N ILE A 44 15.67 24.14 0.79
CA ILE A 44 15.76 22.70 0.49
C ILE A 44 14.39 22.22 -0.01
N ASP A 45 14.39 21.37 -1.05
CA ASP A 45 13.19 20.68 -1.47
C ASP A 45 12.85 19.52 -0.50
N PRO A 46 11.58 19.29 -0.15
CA PRO A 46 11.20 18.21 0.75
C PRO A 46 11.70 16.82 0.35
N ASP A 47 11.83 16.51 -0.94
CA ASP A 47 12.34 15.22 -1.37
C ASP A 47 13.85 15.11 -1.16
N ILE A 48 14.59 16.19 -1.41
CA ILE A 48 16.02 16.29 -1.12
C ILE A 48 16.28 16.21 0.39
N TYR A 49 15.43 16.85 1.20
CA TYR A 49 15.51 16.76 2.65
C TYR A 49 15.35 15.32 3.14
N ARG A 50 14.38 14.58 2.58
CA ARG A 50 14.20 13.17 2.94
C ARG A 50 15.40 12.32 2.55
N GLU A 51 15.95 12.53 1.35
CA GLU A 51 17.13 11.82 0.91
C GLU A 51 18.35 12.11 1.79
N ARG A 52 18.59 13.40 2.10
CA ARG A 52 19.70 13.85 2.96
C ARG A 52 19.67 13.20 4.34
N HIS A 53 18.49 13.11 4.95
CA HIS A 53 18.30 12.59 6.31
C HIS A 53 17.86 11.12 6.36
N GLY A 54 17.97 10.38 5.24
CA GLY A 54 17.63 8.96 5.20
C GLY A 54 16.15 8.63 5.44
N LEU A 55 15.26 9.61 5.32
CA LEU A 55 13.83 9.43 5.49
C LEU A 55 13.25 8.74 4.25
N GLY A 56 12.33 7.80 4.46
CA GLY A 56 11.61 7.18 3.36
C GLY A 56 10.83 8.21 2.53
N ARG A 57 10.72 8.01 1.20
CA ARG A 57 9.98 8.94 0.31
C ARG A 57 8.54 9.23 0.75
N GLY A 58 7.90 8.25 1.40
CA GLY A 58 6.54 8.37 1.95
C GLY A 58 6.47 8.95 3.37
N THR A 59 7.61 9.27 4.00
CA THR A 59 7.62 9.85 5.33
C THR A 59 6.92 11.20 5.31
N ALA A 60 5.90 11.32 6.18
CA ALA A 60 5.11 12.52 6.27
C ALA A 60 5.89 13.62 6.99
N LEU A 61 5.95 14.80 6.37
CA LEU A 61 6.58 16.00 6.93
C LEU A 61 5.52 16.95 7.51
N ALA A 62 4.46 16.38 8.05
CA ALA A 62 3.36 17.08 8.73
C ALA A 62 2.99 16.30 10.00
N SER A 63 2.71 17.02 11.08
CA SER A 63 2.30 16.47 12.37
C SER A 63 1.01 15.67 12.26
N GLN A 64 0.73 14.84 13.26
CA GLN A 64 -0.50 14.05 13.27
C GLN A 64 -1.76 14.93 13.20
N SER A 65 -1.78 16.07 13.90
CA SER A 65 -2.91 17.01 13.88
C SER A 65 -3.19 17.54 12.48
N ILE A 66 -2.16 18.04 11.80
CA ILE A 66 -2.28 18.56 10.43
C ILE A 66 -2.69 17.44 9.46
N ARG A 67 -2.14 16.23 9.60
CA ARG A 67 -2.52 15.09 8.74
C ARG A 67 -3.98 14.71 8.93
N SER A 68 -4.48 14.74 10.17
CA SER A 68 -5.89 14.49 10.47
C SER A 68 -6.78 15.56 9.84
N GLU A 69 -6.44 16.84 9.97
CA GLU A 69 -7.19 17.94 9.35
C GLU A 69 -7.20 17.83 7.81
N MET A 70 -6.03 17.61 7.19
CA MET A 70 -5.94 17.40 5.75
C MET A 70 -6.78 16.21 5.27
N ARG A 71 -6.88 15.16 6.08
CA ARG A 71 -7.72 14.00 5.78
C ARG A 71 -9.20 14.35 5.83
N GLU A 72 -9.66 15.09 6.82
CA GLU A 72 -11.06 15.49 6.92
C GLU A 72 -11.45 16.47 5.78
N VAL A 73 -10.58 17.45 5.47
CA VAL A 73 -10.76 18.31 4.30
C VAL A 73 -10.79 17.49 3.00
N GLY A 74 -9.95 16.46 2.90
CA GLY A 74 -9.92 15.54 1.76
C GLY A 74 -11.24 14.79 1.59
N LYS A 75 -11.83 14.26 2.67
CA LYS A 75 -13.14 13.60 2.63
C LYS A 75 -14.25 14.56 2.22
N ALA A 76 -14.30 15.75 2.83
CA ALA A 76 -15.32 16.74 2.51
C ALA A 76 -15.31 17.13 1.02
N LYS A 77 -14.13 17.15 0.38
CA LYS A 77 -14.01 17.36 -1.07
C LYS A 77 -14.57 16.18 -1.87
N VAL A 78 -14.33 14.95 -1.43
CA VAL A 78 -14.83 13.74 -2.10
C VAL A 78 -16.36 13.67 -2.07
N ASP A 79 -16.96 14.13 -0.98
CA ASP A 79 -18.42 14.17 -0.81
C ASP A 79 -19.09 15.36 -1.53
N ALA A 80 -18.30 16.28 -2.10
CA ALA A 80 -18.83 17.47 -2.73
C ALA A 80 -19.52 17.15 -4.09
N PRO A 81 -20.63 17.84 -4.44
CA PRO A 81 -21.37 17.58 -5.68
C PRO A 81 -20.56 17.76 -6.98
N TRP A 82 -19.47 18.53 -6.94
CA TRP A 82 -18.59 18.75 -8.09
C TRP A 82 -17.52 17.66 -8.26
N TRP A 83 -17.27 16.84 -7.24
CA TRP A 83 -16.21 15.83 -7.23
C TRP A 83 -16.34 14.76 -8.33
N PRO A 84 -17.54 14.24 -8.64
CA PRO A 84 -17.69 13.28 -9.74
C PRO A 84 -17.25 13.86 -11.10
N LYS A 85 -17.59 15.13 -11.37
CA LYS A 85 -17.17 15.82 -12.61
C LYS A 85 -15.67 16.03 -12.65
N PHE A 86 -15.06 16.42 -11.54
CA PHE A 86 -13.61 16.55 -11.42
C PHE A 86 -12.88 15.22 -11.64
N LYS A 87 -13.38 14.12 -11.04
CA LYS A 87 -12.84 12.78 -11.28
C LYS A 87 -12.98 12.36 -12.74
N ALA A 88 -14.16 12.52 -13.34
CA ALA A 88 -14.37 12.18 -14.75
C ALA A 88 -13.42 12.95 -15.69
N ALA A 89 -13.20 14.24 -15.43
CA ALA A 89 -12.21 15.03 -16.18
C ALA A 89 -10.77 14.55 -15.96
N GLY A 90 -10.41 14.19 -14.72
CA GLY A 90 -9.11 13.62 -14.38
C GLY A 90 -8.87 12.26 -15.06
N ASP A 91 -9.87 11.38 -15.05
CA ASP A 91 -9.83 10.06 -15.67
C ASP A 91 -9.76 10.16 -17.20
N ALA A 92 -10.51 11.08 -17.81
CA ALA A 92 -10.44 11.36 -19.24
C ALA A 92 -9.05 11.87 -19.68
N ALA A 93 -8.40 12.69 -18.84
CA ALA A 93 -7.05 13.17 -19.10
C ALA A 93 -5.94 12.15 -18.77
N MET A 94 -6.27 11.02 -18.11
CA MET A 94 -5.29 10.06 -17.61
C MET A 94 -4.50 9.35 -18.73
N PRO A 95 -5.10 8.87 -19.83
CA PRO A 95 -4.36 8.25 -20.93
C PRO A 95 -3.32 9.20 -21.51
N GLU A 96 -3.72 10.44 -21.81
CA GLU A 96 -2.85 11.47 -22.37
C GLU A 96 -1.67 11.78 -21.43
N ARG A 97 -1.94 11.98 -20.13
CA ARG A 97 -0.87 12.19 -19.12
C ARG A 97 0.08 11.01 -19.00
N GLN A 98 -0.43 9.78 -19.07
CA GLN A 98 0.41 8.57 -19.06
C GLN A 98 1.25 8.45 -20.32
N HIS A 99 0.68 8.75 -21.49
CA HIS A 99 1.41 8.76 -22.76
C HIS A 99 2.49 9.84 -22.75
N ALA A 100 2.18 11.05 -22.29
CA ALA A 100 3.13 12.15 -22.16
C ALA A 100 4.26 11.83 -21.17
N ALA A 101 3.96 11.26 -20.00
CA ALA A 101 4.97 10.85 -19.02
C ALA A 101 5.88 9.73 -19.56
N ARG A 102 5.32 8.75 -20.27
CA ARG A 102 6.09 7.70 -20.96
C ARG A 102 6.97 8.29 -22.06
N ALA A 103 6.44 9.23 -22.83
CA ALA A 103 7.19 9.92 -23.89
C ALA A 103 8.34 10.75 -23.30
N ALA A 104 8.11 11.54 -22.25
CA ALA A 104 9.13 12.30 -21.55
C ALA A 104 10.23 11.39 -20.96
N HIS A 105 9.86 10.27 -20.33
CA HIS A 105 10.82 9.28 -19.85
C HIS A 105 11.64 8.65 -21.00
N ALA A 106 11.01 8.38 -22.15
CA ALA A 106 11.68 7.88 -23.34
C ALA A 106 12.59 8.91 -24.01
N GLN A 107 12.26 10.21 -23.93
CA GLN A 107 13.06 11.33 -24.45
C GLN A 107 14.26 11.64 -23.56
N GLY A 108 14.14 11.50 -22.24
CA GLY A 108 15.26 11.63 -21.29
C GLY A 108 16.28 10.49 -21.36
N MET A 109 15.96 9.38 -22.03
CA MET A 109 16.89 8.28 -22.24
C MET A 109 17.80 8.55 -23.45
N ARG A 110 19.13 8.45 -23.25
CA ARG A 110 20.10 8.49 -24.34
C ARG A 110 19.75 7.44 -25.42
N PRO A 111 19.87 7.75 -26.72
CA PRO A 111 19.47 6.83 -27.79
C PRO A 111 20.08 5.42 -27.68
N GLN A 112 21.33 5.33 -27.23
CA GLN A 112 22.06 4.07 -27.00
C GLN A 112 21.39 3.21 -25.92
N VAL A 113 20.98 3.81 -24.80
CA VAL A 113 20.29 3.10 -23.70
C VAL A 113 18.91 2.62 -24.14
N ARG A 114 18.20 3.43 -24.94
CA ARG A 114 16.92 3.04 -25.52
C ARG A 114 17.07 1.84 -26.45
N ARG A 115 18.13 1.82 -27.27
CA ARG A 115 18.47 0.69 -28.16
C ARG A 115 18.82 -0.57 -27.38
N MET A 116 19.68 -0.47 -26.37
CA MET A 116 20.02 -1.60 -25.49
C MET A 116 18.79 -2.21 -24.80
N ARG A 117 17.83 -1.38 -24.37
CA ARG A 117 16.56 -1.88 -23.79
C ARG A 117 15.70 -2.61 -24.82
N GLN A 118 15.60 -2.10 -26.06
CA GLN A 118 14.84 -2.74 -27.13
C GLN A 118 15.49 -4.07 -27.57
N GLU A 119 16.81 -4.09 -27.66
CA GLU A 119 17.60 -5.29 -27.98
C GLU A 119 17.48 -6.33 -26.86
N GLY A 120 17.66 -5.93 -25.60
CA GLY A 120 17.43 -6.80 -24.46
C GLY A 120 15.99 -7.32 -24.38
N ALA A 121 14.99 -6.49 -24.69
CA ALA A 121 13.60 -6.96 -24.75
C ALA A 121 13.38 -7.98 -25.89
N ARG A 122 13.95 -7.75 -27.07
CA ARG A 122 13.92 -8.71 -28.19
C ARG A 122 14.68 -9.99 -27.89
N GLU A 123 15.79 -9.90 -27.18
CA GLU A 123 16.53 -11.06 -26.73
C GLU A 123 15.69 -11.85 -25.72
N TRP A 124 15.18 -11.21 -24.67
CA TRP A 124 14.45 -11.88 -23.58
C TRP A 124 13.03 -12.34 -23.93
N PHE A 125 12.34 -11.63 -24.84
CA PHE A 125 10.95 -11.91 -25.23
C PHE A 125 10.78 -12.28 -26.71
N GLY A 126 11.87 -12.38 -27.47
CA GLY A 126 11.81 -12.74 -28.88
C GLY A 126 11.51 -14.22 -29.11
N PRO A 127 11.08 -14.58 -30.33
CA PRO A 127 10.60 -15.91 -30.67
C PRO A 127 11.63 -17.01 -30.41
N ALA A 128 12.92 -16.73 -30.61
CA ALA A 128 14.01 -17.69 -30.37
C ALA A 128 14.15 -18.09 -28.89
N ASN A 129 14.00 -17.14 -27.96
CA ASN A 129 14.03 -17.43 -26.52
C ASN A 129 12.67 -17.90 -26.00
N LEU A 130 11.56 -17.47 -26.62
CA LEU A 130 10.24 -17.99 -26.30
C LEU A 130 10.12 -19.49 -26.63
N ALA A 131 10.71 -19.92 -27.76
CA ALA A 131 10.74 -21.33 -28.19
C ALA A 131 11.62 -22.23 -27.30
N ARG A 132 12.64 -21.66 -26.63
CA ARG A 132 13.53 -22.40 -25.71
C ARG A 132 13.01 -22.45 -24.27
N ARG A 133 12.00 -21.66 -23.94
CA ARG A 133 11.36 -21.73 -22.62
C ARG A 133 10.50 -22.97 -22.58
N ASN A 134 10.64 -23.74 -21.50
CA ASN A 134 9.70 -24.80 -21.19
C ASN A 134 8.49 -24.15 -20.51
N PRO A 135 7.35 -23.96 -21.22
CA PRO A 135 6.22 -23.27 -20.63
C PRO A 135 5.64 -24.14 -19.51
N THR A 136 5.69 -23.66 -18.27
CA THR A 136 4.90 -24.28 -17.20
C THR A 136 3.43 -24.00 -17.50
N VAL A 137 2.72 -25.04 -17.94
CA VAL A 137 1.27 -25.00 -18.14
C VAL A 137 0.61 -25.22 -16.78
N TYR A 138 -0.19 -24.25 -16.36
CA TYR A 138 -0.99 -24.33 -15.15
C TYR A 138 -2.42 -24.72 -15.51
N THR A 139 -3.03 -25.56 -14.68
CA THR A 139 -4.41 -26.01 -14.85
C THR A 139 -5.28 -25.45 -13.73
N CYS A 140 -6.42 -24.86 -14.07
CA CYS A 140 -7.37 -24.36 -13.10
C CYS A 140 -7.99 -25.54 -12.35
N THR A 141 -7.92 -25.55 -11.03
CA THR A 141 -8.53 -26.63 -10.23
C THR A 141 -10.07 -26.59 -10.21
N VAL A 142 -10.70 -25.60 -10.85
CA VAL A 142 -12.17 -25.40 -10.83
C VAL A 142 -12.80 -25.70 -12.18
N CYS A 143 -12.22 -25.19 -13.26
CA CYS A 143 -12.79 -25.33 -14.61
C CYS A 143 -11.87 -26.08 -15.59
N GLY A 144 -10.68 -26.51 -15.15
CA GLY A 144 -9.73 -27.21 -16.03
C GLY A 144 -9.04 -26.35 -17.08
N ALA A 145 -9.35 -25.05 -17.18
CA ALA A 145 -8.69 -24.16 -18.13
C ALA A 145 -7.17 -24.18 -17.95
N GLN A 146 -6.45 -24.29 -19.05
CA GLN A 146 -4.99 -24.31 -19.09
C GLN A 146 -4.43 -22.95 -19.51
N TRP A 147 -3.38 -22.49 -18.85
CA TRP A 147 -2.66 -21.28 -19.27
C TRP A 147 -1.16 -21.39 -19.01
N CYS A 148 -0.36 -20.75 -19.87
CA CYS A 148 1.06 -20.58 -19.67
C CYS A 148 1.36 -19.16 -19.18
N ARG A 149 2.11 -19.02 -18.07
CA ARG A 149 2.49 -17.69 -17.56
C ARG A 149 3.90 -17.32 -18.02
N LEU A 150 3.99 -16.33 -18.91
CA LEU A 150 5.25 -15.72 -19.32
C LEU A 150 5.63 -14.59 -18.33
N GLY A 151 6.05 -14.92 -17.10
CA GLY A 151 6.52 -13.90 -16.15
C GLY A 151 6.91 -14.39 -14.75
N LYS A 152 7.68 -13.58 -14.02
CA LYS A 152 8.12 -13.88 -12.63
C LYS A 152 7.01 -13.57 -11.62
N GLY A 153 6.65 -14.55 -10.78
CA GLY A 153 5.66 -14.40 -9.69
C GLY A 153 4.99 -15.74 -9.32
N ARG A 154 4.41 -15.85 -8.11
CA ARG A 154 3.64 -17.05 -7.73
C ARG A 154 2.40 -17.17 -8.64
N PRO A 155 2.14 -18.34 -9.24
CA PRO A 155 1.00 -18.52 -10.13
C PRO A 155 -0.31 -18.41 -9.33
N PRO A 156 -1.33 -17.70 -9.85
CA PRO A 156 -2.66 -17.84 -9.28
C PRO A 156 -3.11 -19.28 -9.46
N THR A 157 -3.74 -19.90 -8.46
CA THR A 157 -4.26 -21.28 -8.57
C THR A 157 -5.52 -21.39 -9.44
N LEU A 158 -6.02 -20.26 -9.97
CA LEU A 158 -7.32 -20.12 -10.64
C LEU A 158 -7.20 -19.17 -11.85
N CYS A 159 -7.87 -19.52 -12.94
CA CYS A 159 -7.76 -18.82 -14.22
C CYS A 159 -8.48 -17.46 -14.29
N SER A 160 -9.54 -17.28 -13.51
CA SER A 160 -10.37 -16.07 -13.55
C SER A 160 -10.94 -15.73 -12.18
N ASP A 161 -11.45 -14.51 -12.03
CA ASP A 161 -12.15 -14.08 -10.82
C ASP A 161 -13.44 -14.90 -10.61
N ALA A 162 -14.14 -15.32 -11.69
CA ALA A 162 -15.29 -16.22 -11.58
C ALA A 162 -14.91 -17.59 -10.98
N CYS A 163 -13.79 -18.19 -11.40
CA CYS A 163 -13.30 -19.43 -10.78
C CYS A 163 -12.83 -19.21 -9.34
N ARG A 164 -12.36 -18.00 -9.02
CA ARG A 164 -12.01 -17.59 -7.65
C ARG A 164 -13.23 -17.53 -6.74
N VAL A 165 -14.30 -16.88 -7.18
CA VAL A 165 -15.59 -16.85 -6.47
C VAL A 165 -16.12 -18.27 -6.29
N ARG A 166 -16.11 -19.09 -7.35
CA ARG A 166 -16.61 -20.46 -7.29
C ARG A 166 -15.82 -21.36 -6.32
N LYS A 167 -14.50 -21.17 -6.19
CA LYS A 167 -13.68 -21.95 -5.25
C LYS A 167 -13.78 -21.45 -3.81
N LEU A 168 -13.84 -20.14 -3.62
CA LEU A 168 -13.81 -19.52 -2.29
C LEU A 168 -15.20 -19.31 -1.69
N GLY A 169 -16.26 -19.36 -2.51
CA GLY A 169 -17.64 -19.07 -2.11
C GLY A 169 -17.96 -17.57 -2.02
N TRP A 170 -16.99 -16.67 -2.29
CA TRP A 170 -17.18 -15.22 -2.23
C TRP A 170 -16.18 -14.46 -3.12
N ASP A 171 -16.49 -13.22 -3.50
CA ASP A 171 -15.62 -12.35 -4.33
C ASP A 171 -14.67 -11.48 -3.49
N PRO A 172 -13.35 -11.75 -3.52
CA PRO A 172 -12.36 -10.96 -2.78
C PRO A 172 -12.07 -9.57 -3.36
N ARG A 173 -12.64 -9.19 -4.51
CA ARG A 173 -12.59 -7.81 -5.03
C ARG A 173 -13.86 -7.01 -4.73
N ALA A 174 -15.00 -7.66 -4.52
CA ALA A 174 -16.21 -6.99 -4.05
C ALA A 174 -15.98 -6.28 -2.69
N THR A 175 -15.08 -6.81 -1.86
CA THR A 175 -14.66 -6.16 -0.60
C THR A 175 -13.74 -4.96 -0.78
N ARG A 176 -13.25 -4.67 -1.99
CA ARG A 176 -12.34 -3.54 -2.25
C ARG A 176 -13.05 -2.30 -2.79
N THR A 177 -14.24 -2.44 -3.39
CA THR A 177 -14.92 -1.32 -4.09
C THR A 177 -16.12 -0.76 -3.32
N THR A 178 -16.66 -1.49 -2.36
CA THR A 178 -17.72 -0.98 -1.47
C THR A 178 -17.52 -1.57 -0.08
N LEU A 179 -16.81 -0.84 0.78
CA LEU A 179 -16.99 -0.99 2.22
C LEU A 179 -18.12 -0.06 2.66
N THR A 180 -19.36 -0.42 2.34
CA THR A 180 -20.26 -0.66 3.47
C THR A 180 -19.86 -2.03 3.96
N ARG A 181 -18.93 -2.03 4.91
CA ARG A 181 -18.60 -3.20 5.71
C ARG A 181 -19.94 -3.84 6.11
N PRO A 182 -20.22 -5.12 5.77
CA PRO A 182 -21.41 -5.78 6.33
C PRO A 182 -21.33 -5.53 7.83
N ALA A 183 -22.44 -5.04 8.41
CA ALA A 183 -22.51 -4.57 9.80
C ALA A 183 -21.57 -5.43 10.62
N GLN A 184 -20.47 -4.81 11.04
CA GLN A 184 -19.47 -5.45 11.84
C GLN A 184 -20.26 -6.05 12.99
N VAL A 185 -20.45 -7.38 13.00
CA VAL A 185 -20.82 -8.05 14.23
C VAL A 185 -19.78 -7.53 15.21
N ASP A 186 -20.26 -6.92 16.27
CA ASP A 186 -19.41 -6.30 17.27
C ASP A 186 -18.74 -7.44 18.05
N TRP A 187 -17.71 -8.04 17.44
CA TRP A 187 -17.00 -9.21 17.96
C TRP A 187 -16.21 -8.87 19.24
N THR A 188 -16.09 -7.58 19.56
CA THR A 188 -15.58 -7.06 20.83
C THR A 188 -16.57 -7.27 21.99
N VAL A 189 -17.86 -7.48 21.70
CA VAL A 189 -18.87 -7.77 22.74
C VAL A 189 -19.03 -9.28 22.96
N SER A 190 -18.84 -10.13 21.94
CA SER A 190 -19.14 -11.56 22.06
C SER A 190 -18.05 -12.38 22.77
N ILE A 191 -16.76 -12.09 22.58
CA ILE A 191 -15.69 -12.92 23.17
C ILE A 191 -15.58 -12.78 24.71
N PRO A 192 -15.75 -11.59 25.32
CA PRO A 192 -15.77 -11.46 26.78
C PRO A 192 -16.92 -12.20 27.46
N GLU A 193 -18.14 -12.12 26.91
CA GLU A 193 -19.32 -12.82 27.42
C GLU A 193 -19.20 -14.35 27.27
N ILE A 194 -18.59 -14.81 26.17
CA ILE A 194 -18.36 -16.23 25.91
C ILE A 194 -17.29 -16.79 26.87
N ARG A 195 -16.26 -16.02 27.24
CA ARG A 195 -15.26 -16.45 28.23
C ARG A 195 -15.85 -16.69 29.62
N ALA A 196 -16.98 -16.07 29.94
CA ALA A 196 -17.70 -16.35 31.19
C ALA A 196 -18.38 -17.74 31.19
N GLN A 197 -18.60 -18.35 30.02
CA GLN A 197 -19.21 -19.67 29.86
C GLN A 197 -18.22 -20.78 29.44
N TRP A 198 -17.06 -20.43 28.87
CA TRP A 198 -16.07 -21.37 28.33
C TRP A 198 -14.66 -20.93 28.74
N VAL A 199 -13.89 -21.85 29.35
CA VAL A 199 -12.58 -21.51 29.95
C VAL A 199 -11.43 -21.63 28.95
N GLU A 200 -11.50 -22.58 28.01
CA GLU A 200 -10.37 -22.92 27.14
C GLU A 200 -10.48 -22.27 25.74
N PRO A 201 -9.42 -21.58 25.26
CA PRO A 201 -9.38 -20.93 23.94
C PRO A 201 -9.68 -21.86 22.74
N GLU A 202 -9.44 -23.16 22.91
CA GLU A 202 -9.68 -24.21 21.92
C GLU A 202 -11.17 -24.43 21.68
N GLU A 203 -11.98 -24.54 22.75
CA GLU A 203 -13.43 -24.71 22.65
C GLU A 203 -14.09 -23.47 22.05
N ILE A 204 -13.58 -22.29 22.40
CA ILE A 204 -14.02 -21.01 21.82
C ILE A 204 -13.74 -20.99 20.32
N ALA A 205 -12.56 -21.46 19.89
CA ALA A 205 -12.19 -21.51 18.48
C ALA A 205 -13.08 -22.48 17.69
N GLU A 206 -13.33 -23.67 18.24
CA GLU A 206 -14.15 -24.70 17.59
C GLU A 206 -15.62 -24.28 17.46
N LYS A 207 -16.24 -23.80 18.53
CA LYS A 207 -17.65 -23.38 18.51
C LYS A 207 -17.91 -22.17 17.61
N MET A 208 -16.94 -21.25 17.53
CA MET A 208 -17.07 -20.04 16.73
C MET A 208 -16.60 -20.23 15.29
N GLY A 209 -16.09 -21.41 14.92
CA GLY A 209 -15.48 -21.65 13.62
C GLY A 209 -14.27 -20.75 13.34
N LEU A 210 -13.57 -20.33 14.40
CA LEU A 210 -12.44 -19.40 14.33
C LEU A 210 -11.11 -20.14 14.37
N SER A 211 -10.08 -19.51 13.79
CA SER A 211 -8.71 -19.97 14.00
C SER A 211 -8.26 -19.66 15.43
N ARG A 212 -7.51 -20.57 16.07
CA ARG A 212 -6.92 -20.37 17.41
C ARG A 212 -6.12 -19.06 17.49
N SER A 213 -5.40 -18.71 16.43
CA SER A 213 -4.63 -17.46 16.33
C SER A 213 -5.50 -16.20 16.44
N THR A 214 -6.75 -16.26 15.94
CA THR A 214 -7.71 -15.16 16.06
C THR A 214 -8.15 -14.98 17.51
N VAL A 215 -8.45 -16.07 18.22
CA VAL A 215 -8.87 -16.06 19.63
C VAL A 215 -7.75 -15.51 20.53
N TYR A 216 -6.52 -16.00 20.39
CA TYR A 216 -5.37 -15.50 21.17
C TYR A 216 -5.05 -14.03 20.94
N ARG A 217 -5.26 -13.53 19.72
CA ARG A 217 -5.01 -12.12 19.40
C ARG A 217 -5.98 -11.19 20.12
N VAL A 218 -7.26 -11.56 20.20
CA VAL A 218 -8.27 -10.79 20.92
C VAL A 218 -7.99 -10.82 22.43
N LEU A 219 -7.74 -12.01 22.99
CA LEU A 219 -7.39 -12.15 24.41
C LEU A 219 -6.11 -11.40 24.80
N ARG A 220 -5.14 -11.30 23.89
CA ARG A 220 -3.90 -10.52 24.10
C ARG A 220 -4.15 -9.02 24.08
N GLN A 221 -5.08 -8.53 23.26
CA GLN A 221 -5.42 -7.11 23.20
C GLN A 221 -6.11 -6.64 24.49
N GLU A 222 -6.91 -7.49 25.14
CA GLU A 222 -7.52 -7.19 26.45
C GLU A 222 -6.52 -7.10 27.59
N ARG A 223 -5.49 -7.95 27.62
CA ARG A 223 -4.45 -7.87 28.67
C ARG A 223 -3.58 -6.62 28.59
N ALA A 224 -3.65 -5.90 27.47
CA ALA A 224 -2.84 -4.72 27.20
C ALA A 224 -3.63 -3.41 27.34
N GLY A 225 -4.93 -3.47 27.62
CA GLY A 225 -5.80 -2.32 27.91
C GLY A 225 -6.26 -2.37 29.36
#